data_AF-A0A1B9H258-F1
#
_entry.id   AF-A0A1B9H258-F1
#
_cell.length_a   1.000
_cell.length_b   1.000
_cell.length_c   1.000
_cell.angle_alpha   90.00
_cell.angle_beta   90.00
_cell.angle_gamma   90.00
#
_symmetry.space_group_name_H-M   'P 1'
#
loop_
_entity.id
_entity.type
_entity.pdbx_description
1 polymer ?
#
loop_
_entity_poly.entity_id
_entity_poly.type
_entity_poly.pdbx_seq_one_letter_code
_entity_poly.pdbx_strand_id
1 'polypeptide(L)'
;MIQTSDLDNKDIKSTLSKEDVELEHSTAGIPSLSSASNLPTYAQPVGFDARFCSVEGPTTLLMDTSRMNFISGHYNLMDEEGRILLKSDGKIGHGKSYTDESGAEVLHTSTGIGNRKTVGKLPDGREIFWVKPDNWGGYQFAAEFIDCTTQARRNIMMKGNWREKSEIYIDDRIIGRVTKEKFWSSKRRLEVAGNVDILLVFACAICFKVLCDDTQANIAAVS
;
A
#
# COMPACT_ATOMS: atom_id res chain seq x y z
N MET A 1 11.55 -93.37 -6.18
CA MET A 1 10.85 -92.71 -7.30
C MET A 1 11.08 -91.22 -7.17
N ILE A 2 11.49 -90.56 -8.25
CA ILE A 2 11.80 -89.12 -8.32
C ILE A 2 10.53 -88.37 -8.75
N GLN A 3 10.50 -87.06 -8.42
CA GLN A 3 9.63 -85.95 -8.84
C GLN A 3 8.64 -85.50 -7.74
N THR A 4 8.92 -84.38 -7.05
CA THR A 4 8.52 -82.96 -7.36
C THR A 4 7.01 -82.80 -7.40
N SER A 5 6.35 -81.82 -6.80
CA SER A 5 6.69 -80.51 -6.25
C SER A 5 5.53 -80.07 -5.32
N ASP A 6 5.74 -78.93 -4.67
CA ASP A 6 4.73 -77.95 -4.25
C ASP A 6 4.39 -77.79 -2.77
N LEU A 7 4.43 -76.49 -2.45
CA LEU A 7 3.73 -75.71 -1.44
C LEU A 7 4.50 -75.26 -0.19
N ASP A 8 4.42 -73.92 -0.10
CA ASP A 8 4.43 -73.07 1.08
C ASP A 8 5.73 -72.93 1.85
N ASN A 9 6.31 -71.72 1.73
CA ASN A 9 6.56 -71.00 2.96
C ASN A 9 6.45 -69.48 2.79
N LYS A 10 5.64 -68.90 3.68
CA LYS A 10 5.64 -67.49 4.05
C LYS A 10 6.93 -67.14 4.80
N ASP A 11 7.06 -65.83 5.00
CA ASP A 11 7.95 -65.10 5.91
C ASP A 11 9.13 -64.43 5.20
N ILE A 12 8.95 -63.17 4.79
CA ILE A 12 9.15 -61.96 5.62
C ILE A 12 10.60 -61.88 6.10
N LYS A 13 11.44 -61.14 5.37
CA LYS A 13 11.96 -59.83 5.81
C LYS A 13 12.93 -59.25 4.79
N SER A 14 12.87 -57.91 4.74
CA SER A 14 14.04 -57.03 4.62
C SER A 14 14.56 -56.70 3.22
N THR A 15 14.59 -55.37 3.01
CA THR A 15 15.61 -54.60 2.27
C THR A 15 15.66 -54.69 0.75
N LEU A 16 15.01 -53.71 0.10
CA LEU A 16 15.53 -52.97 -1.06
C LEU A 16 15.13 -51.49 -0.87
N SER A 17 16.01 -50.58 -0.47
CA SER A 17 17.04 -49.89 -1.26
C SER A 17 16.50 -49.20 -2.51
N LYS A 18 16.33 -47.88 -2.36
CA LYS A 18 16.53 -46.77 -3.31
C LYS A 18 16.45 -47.14 -4.80
N GLU A 19 15.38 -46.72 -5.45
CA GLU A 19 15.42 -45.69 -6.51
C GLU A 19 13.99 -45.34 -6.96
N ASP A 20 13.81 -44.04 -7.23
CA ASP A 20 12.81 -43.43 -8.11
C ASP A 20 11.33 -43.45 -7.73
N VAL A 21 10.96 -42.57 -6.79
CA VAL A 21 9.78 -41.71 -6.96
C VAL A 21 10.12 -40.33 -6.38
N GLU A 22 10.56 -39.41 -7.24
CA GLU A 22 10.59 -37.98 -6.92
C GLU A 22 9.15 -37.54 -6.62
N LEU A 23 8.85 -37.37 -5.33
CA LEU A 23 7.69 -36.60 -4.89
C LEU A 23 7.99 -35.14 -5.25
N GLU A 24 7.36 -34.66 -6.33
CA GLU A 24 7.13 -33.23 -6.53
C GLU A 24 6.20 -32.72 -5.41
N HIS A 25 6.77 -32.49 -4.23
CA HIS A 25 6.26 -31.45 -3.35
C HIS A 25 6.55 -30.12 -4.03
N SER A 26 5.63 -29.73 -4.93
CA SER A 26 5.45 -28.33 -5.32
C SER A 26 5.10 -27.55 -4.05
N THR A 27 6.12 -27.15 -3.31
CA THR A 27 6.08 -25.96 -2.47
C THR A 27 5.64 -24.83 -3.39
N ALA A 28 4.35 -24.49 -3.31
CA ALA A 28 3.83 -23.27 -3.88
C ALA A 28 4.73 -22.15 -3.38
N GLY A 29 5.62 -21.69 -4.27
CA GLY A 29 6.63 -20.70 -3.94
C GLY A 29 5.92 -19.51 -3.33
N ILE A 30 6.31 -19.17 -2.11
CA ILE A 30 6.08 -17.83 -1.60
C ILE A 30 6.64 -16.90 -2.69
N PRO A 31 5.84 -16.00 -3.27
CA PRO A 31 6.35 -15.11 -4.30
C PRO A 31 7.54 -14.37 -3.69
N SER A 32 8.72 -14.64 -4.24
CA SER A 32 9.90 -13.82 -4.00
C SER A 32 9.47 -12.38 -4.27
N LEU A 33 9.72 -11.50 -3.30
CA LEU A 33 9.58 -10.05 -3.43
C LEU A 33 10.62 -9.56 -4.45
N SER A 34 10.41 -9.85 -5.73
CA SER A 34 11.30 -9.38 -6.78
C SER A 34 11.00 -7.92 -7.07
N SER A 35 11.91 -7.09 -6.58
CA SER A 35 12.19 -5.72 -6.99
C SER A 35 12.09 -5.52 -8.50
N ALA A 36 11.00 -4.88 -8.92
CA ALA A 36 10.92 -3.85 -9.95
C ALA A 36 9.43 -3.65 -10.24
N SER A 37 8.78 -2.75 -9.51
CA SER A 37 7.49 -2.27 -10.02
C SER A 37 7.77 -1.67 -11.41
N ASN A 38 7.00 -2.04 -12.44
CA ASN A 38 7.10 -1.45 -13.79
C ASN A 38 6.64 0.03 -13.81
N LEU A 39 6.73 0.72 -12.67
CA LEU A 39 6.49 2.14 -12.56
C LEU A 39 7.67 2.91 -13.14
N PRO A 40 7.43 4.12 -13.67
CA PRO A 40 8.48 4.95 -14.20
C PRO A 40 9.43 5.44 -13.08
N THR A 41 10.60 5.93 -13.49
CA THR A 41 11.43 6.81 -12.66
C THR A 41 11.38 8.20 -13.26
N TYR A 42 11.04 9.19 -12.45
CA TYR A 42 11.03 10.59 -12.87
C TYR A 42 12.45 11.15 -12.91
N ALA A 43 12.75 12.05 -13.83
CA ALA A 43 14.07 12.66 -13.94
C ALA A 43 14.38 13.64 -12.78
N GLN A 44 13.33 14.20 -12.17
CA GLN A 44 13.42 15.10 -11.01
C GLN A 44 12.38 14.69 -9.97
N PRO A 45 12.58 15.06 -8.68
CA PRO A 45 11.63 14.79 -7.63
C PRO A 45 10.22 15.33 -7.94
N VAL A 46 9.20 14.53 -7.65
CA VAL A 46 7.78 14.89 -7.78
C VAL A 46 7.09 14.65 -6.46
N GLY A 47 6.56 15.71 -5.83
CA GLY A 47 6.00 15.59 -4.50
C GLY A 47 5.84 16.87 -3.72
N PHE A 48 5.65 16.72 -2.41
CA PHE A 48 5.65 17.80 -1.43
C PHE A 48 7.07 18.21 -1.04
N ASP A 49 7.95 17.23 -0.89
CA ASP A 49 9.33 17.41 -0.42
C ASP A 49 10.25 16.34 -1.01
N ALA A 50 11.33 16.78 -1.65
CA ALA A 50 12.28 15.90 -2.32
C ALA A 50 13.00 14.93 -1.37
N ARG A 51 13.04 15.23 -0.05
CA ARG A 51 13.67 14.34 0.95
C ARG A 51 12.97 12.99 1.10
N PHE A 52 11.69 12.90 0.72
CA PHE A 52 10.90 11.67 0.76
C PHE A 52 10.85 10.94 -0.58
N CYS A 53 11.67 11.35 -1.57
CA CYS A 53 11.71 10.69 -2.88
C CYS A 53 12.77 9.57 -2.91
N SER A 54 12.39 8.40 -3.41
CA SER A 54 13.34 7.30 -3.64
C SER A 54 14.15 7.57 -4.91
N VAL A 55 15.45 7.85 -4.76
CA VAL A 55 16.37 8.12 -5.87
C VAL A 55 16.87 6.86 -6.58
N GLU A 56 16.79 5.69 -5.92
CA GLU A 56 17.30 4.42 -6.43
C GLU A 56 16.37 3.78 -7.48
N GLY A 57 15.17 4.34 -7.65
CA GLY A 57 14.13 3.85 -8.55
C GLY A 57 12.82 3.57 -7.83
N PRO A 58 11.89 2.87 -8.50
CA PRO A 58 10.61 2.53 -7.91
C PRO A 58 10.78 1.68 -6.65
N THR A 59 10.00 1.97 -5.63
CA THR A 59 10.06 1.30 -4.33
C THR A 59 8.75 0.62 -3.98
N THR A 60 8.83 -0.44 -3.18
CA THR A 60 7.68 -1.15 -2.63
C THR A 60 7.70 -0.99 -1.13
N LEU A 61 6.59 -0.52 -0.58
CA LEU A 61 6.39 -0.25 0.84
C LEU A 61 5.20 -1.05 1.37
N LEU A 62 5.11 -1.15 2.69
CA LEU A 62 4.01 -1.77 3.41
C LEU A 62 3.23 -0.72 4.20
N MET A 63 1.98 -0.53 3.85
CA MET A 63 1.05 0.33 4.57
C MET A 63 0.20 -0.51 5.52
N ASP A 64 0.43 -0.41 6.83
CA ASP A 64 -0.47 -1.01 7.82
C ASP A 64 -1.71 -0.12 8.02
N THR A 65 -2.87 -0.76 7.88
CA THR A 65 -4.18 -0.13 8.03
C THR A 65 -4.97 -0.72 9.20
N SER A 66 -4.28 -1.44 10.09
CA SER A 66 -4.85 -2.02 11.29
C SER A 66 -5.57 -0.94 12.10
N ARG A 67 -6.83 -1.21 12.43
CA ARG A 67 -7.72 -0.30 13.19
C ARG A 67 -7.36 -0.33 14.66
N MET A 68 -6.11 -0.03 15.01
CA MET A 68 -5.60 -0.32 16.35
C MET A 68 -6.30 0.52 17.44
N ASN A 69 -7.06 1.56 17.08
CA ASN A 69 -8.09 2.18 17.93
C ASN A 69 -9.29 2.63 17.08
N PHE A 70 -10.52 2.29 17.49
CA PHE A 70 -11.79 2.52 16.77
C PHE A 70 -12.13 3.98 16.46
N ILE A 71 -11.34 4.96 16.93
CA ILE A 71 -11.66 6.39 16.90
C ILE A 71 -10.58 7.22 16.17
N SER A 72 -9.32 6.76 16.15
CA SER A 72 -8.19 7.46 15.55
C SER A 72 -7.59 6.64 14.42
N GLY A 73 -7.63 7.17 13.20
CA GLY A 73 -7.12 6.49 12.00
C GLY A 73 -5.61 6.44 12.00
N HIS A 74 -5.04 5.46 12.69
CA HIS A 74 -3.60 5.20 12.75
C HIS A 74 -3.15 4.44 11.50
N TYR A 75 -2.07 4.90 10.87
CA TYR A 75 -1.46 4.25 9.71
C TYR A 75 0.05 4.30 9.83
N ASN A 76 0.70 3.19 9.51
CA ASN A 76 2.16 3.13 9.41
C ASN A 76 2.54 2.82 7.96
N LEU A 77 3.52 3.54 7.45
CA LEU A 77 4.21 3.20 6.22
C LEU A 77 5.58 2.64 6.58
N MET A 78 5.87 1.44 6.08
CA MET A 78 7.08 0.70 6.39
C MET A 78 7.81 0.32 5.11
N ASP A 79 9.11 0.09 5.22
CA ASP A 79 9.87 -0.62 4.19
C ASP A 79 9.57 -2.14 4.20
N GLU A 80 10.26 -2.90 3.34
CA GLU A 80 10.10 -4.35 3.23
C GLU A 80 10.62 -5.09 4.47
N GLU A 81 11.58 -4.51 5.19
CA GLU A 81 12.11 -5.02 6.46
C GLU A 81 11.17 -4.73 7.65
N GLY A 82 10.11 -3.94 7.44
CA GLY A 82 9.12 -3.59 8.46
C GLY A 82 9.55 -2.42 9.37
N ARG A 83 10.61 -1.69 9.01
CA ARG A 83 10.97 -0.44 9.69
C ARG A 83 9.98 0.64 9.28
N ILE A 84 9.49 1.39 10.26
CA ILE A 84 8.51 2.46 10.02
C ILE A 84 9.24 3.68 9.47
N LEU A 85 8.82 4.15 8.30
CA LEU A 85 9.33 5.35 7.62
C LEU A 85 8.45 6.58 7.91
N LEU A 86 7.13 6.38 7.89
CA LEU A 86 6.14 7.43 8.18
C LEU A 86 5.02 6.87 9.04
N LYS A 87 4.47 7.71 9.90
CA LYS A 87 3.26 7.43 10.69
C LYS A 87 2.20 8.47 10.38
N SER A 88 0.95 8.09 10.57
CA SER A 88 -0.16 9.04 10.56
C SER A 88 -1.12 8.77 11.70
N ASP A 89 -1.45 9.82 12.44
CA ASP A 89 -2.30 9.79 13.62
C ASP A 89 -3.48 10.77 13.49
N GLY A 90 -4.52 10.61 14.29
CA GLY A 90 -5.71 11.47 14.24
C GLY A 90 -6.73 11.10 13.16
N LYS A 91 -7.66 12.00 12.87
CA LYS A 91 -8.83 11.74 12.00
C LYS A 91 -8.93 12.81 10.91
N ILE A 92 -9.03 12.38 9.66
CA ILE A 92 -9.33 13.30 8.54
C ILE A 92 -10.62 14.05 8.87
N GLY A 93 -10.63 15.36 8.66
CA GLY A 93 -11.72 16.24 9.06
C GLY A 93 -11.46 16.99 10.38
N HIS A 94 -10.86 16.32 11.37
CA HIS A 94 -10.64 16.87 12.71
C HIS A 94 -9.17 17.25 12.98
N GLY A 95 -8.27 16.89 12.07
CA GLY A 95 -6.83 17.03 12.25
C GLY A 95 -6.17 15.65 12.19
N LYS A 96 -5.29 15.47 11.22
CA LYS A 96 -4.48 14.28 11.04
C LYS A 96 -3.03 14.69 10.82
N SER A 97 -2.18 14.24 11.73
CA SER A 97 -0.74 14.48 11.72
C SER A 97 -0.03 13.36 10.97
N TYR A 98 1.06 13.68 10.30
CA TYR A 98 1.98 12.74 9.67
C TYR A 98 3.37 13.01 10.23
N THR A 99 4.05 11.98 10.70
CA THR A 99 5.37 12.08 11.31
C THR A 99 6.38 11.19 10.63
N ASP A 100 7.65 11.61 10.63
CA ASP A 100 8.78 10.81 10.14
C ASP A 100 9.31 9.85 11.21
N GLU A 101 10.40 9.16 10.89
CA GLU A 101 11.09 8.21 11.77
C GLU A 101 11.53 8.82 13.11
N SER A 102 11.83 10.12 13.13
CA SER A 102 12.21 10.85 14.34
C SER A 102 11.03 11.26 15.20
N GLY A 103 9.80 11.15 14.66
CA GLY A 103 8.58 11.64 15.28
C GLY A 103 8.29 13.12 14.99
N ALA A 104 9.07 13.77 14.13
CA ALA A 104 8.80 15.15 13.72
C ALA A 104 7.58 15.20 12.78
N GLU A 105 6.68 16.16 12.99
CA GLU A 105 5.56 16.36 12.06
C GLU A 105 6.08 16.88 10.72
N VAL A 106 5.64 16.25 9.63
CA VAL A 106 6.07 16.56 8.25
C VAL A 106 4.89 16.98 7.37
N LEU A 107 3.67 16.66 7.78
CA LEU A 107 2.44 17.10 7.14
C LEU A 107 1.31 17.10 8.17
N HIS A 108 0.44 18.09 8.07
CA HIS A 108 -0.80 18.15 8.83
C HIS A 108 -1.99 18.31 7.90
N THR A 109 -3.00 17.45 8.00
CA THR A 109 -4.24 17.56 7.21
C THR A 109 -5.45 17.90 8.08
N SER A 110 -6.24 18.88 7.65
CA SER A 110 -7.45 19.30 8.36
C SER A 110 -8.53 19.76 7.38
N THR A 111 -9.78 19.77 7.81
CA THR A 111 -10.90 20.25 6.97
C THR A 111 -11.47 21.53 7.55
N GLY A 112 -11.57 22.56 6.72
CA GLY A 112 -12.13 23.84 7.15
C GLY A 112 -13.63 23.73 7.45
N ILE A 113 -14.06 24.36 8.54
CA ILE A 113 -15.48 24.53 8.89
C ILE A 113 -16.09 25.46 7.84
N GLY A 114 -16.90 24.91 6.91
CA GLY A 114 -17.62 25.67 5.89
C GLY A 114 -17.36 25.22 4.45
N ASN A 115 -16.09 25.00 4.06
CA ASN A 115 -15.73 24.70 2.67
C ASN A 115 -15.67 23.21 2.34
N ARG A 116 -15.82 22.31 3.34
CA ARG A 116 -15.67 20.83 3.23
C ARG A 116 -14.36 20.35 2.57
N LYS A 117 -13.44 21.26 2.29
CA LYS A 117 -12.15 21.01 1.64
C LYS A 117 -11.14 20.56 2.68
N THR A 118 -10.56 19.38 2.48
CA THR A 118 -9.40 18.96 3.27
C THR A 118 -8.15 19.63 2.69
N VAL A 119 -7.34 20.24 3.54
CA VAL A 119 -6.07 20.88 3.18
C VAL A 119 -4.93 20.19 3.90
N GLY A 120 -3.81 20.00 3.23
CA GLY A 120 -2.54 19.55 3.80
C GLY A 120 -1.57 20.72 3.92
N LYS A 121 -0.99 20.89 5.11
CA LYS A 121 -0.04 21.94 5.48
C LYS A 121 1.29 21.33 5.89
N LEU A 122 2.37 21.94 5.44
CA LEU A 122 3.71 21.65 5.95
C LEU A 122 3.92 22.31 7.33
N PRO A 123 4.99 21.95 8.07
CA PRO A 123 5.29 22.53 9.39
C PRO A 123 5.50 24.06 9.38
N ASP A 124 5.89 24.62 8.23
CA ASP A 124 6.00 26.07 8.01
C ASP A 124 4.63 26.78 7.86
N GLY A 125 3.53 26.02 7.90
CA GLY A 125 2.16 26.50 7.76
C GLY A 125 1.67 26.61 6.30
N ARG A 126 2.53 26.36 5.32
CA ARG A 126 2.20 26.48 3.89
C ARG A 126 1.23 25.37 3.47
N GLU A 127 0.13 25.75 2.83
CA GLU A 127 -0.79 24.81 2.20
C GLU A 127 -0.21 24.27 0.90
N ILE A 128 -0.13 22.96 0.79
CA ILE A 128 0.53 22.27 -0.33
C ILE A 128 -0.32 21.16 -0.94
N PHE A 129 -1.45 20.82 -0.34
CA PHE A 129 -2.30 19.72 -0.74
C PHE A 129 -3.76 20.03 -0.49
N TRP A 130 -4.63 19.63 -1.41
CA TRP A 130 -6.05 19.95 -1.36
C TRP A 130 -6.92 18.84 -1.92
N VAL A 131 -7.92 18.43 -1.16
CA VAL A 131 -8.97 17.51 -1.59
C VAL A 131 -10.28 18.29 -1.66
N LYS A 132 -10.91 18.33 -2.84
CA LYS A 132 -12.23 18.96 -3.02
C LYS A 132 -13.35 17.92 -2.75
N PRO A 133 -14.52 18.35 -2.23
CA PRO A 133 -15.60 17.43 -1.81
C PRO A 133 -16.32 16.74 -2.98
N ASP A 134 -16.31 17.34 -4.16
CA ASP A 134 -16.89 16.83 -5.42
C ASP A 134 -16.07 15.71 -6.05
N ASN A 135 -14.83 15.53 -5.60
CA ASN A 135 -13.93 14.47 -6.03
C ASN A 135 -14.13 13.14 -5.27
N TRP A 136 -15.28 12.98 -4.60
CA TRP A 136 -15.60 11.85 -3.72
C TRP A 136 -16.53 10.86 -4.44
N GLY A 137 -15.95 9.90 -5.16
CA GLY A 137 -16.66 8.72 -5.67
C GLY A 137 -16.09 7.45 -5.04
N GLY A 138 -16.91 6.43 -4.79
CA GLY A 138 -16.46 5.19 -4.11
C GLY A 138 -15.27 4.45 -4.78
N TYR A 139 -14.92 4.82 -6.02
CA TYR A 139 -13.82 4.24 -6.80
C TYR A 139 -12.85 5.28 -7.36
N GLN A 140 -13.03 6.57 -7.05
CA GLN A 140 -12.18 7.64 -7.56
C GLN A 140 -12.03 8.77 -6.54
N PHE A 141 -10.80 9.23 -6.39
CA PHE A 141 -10.40 10.37 -5.60
C PHE A 141 -9.52 11.29 -6.43
N ALA A 142 -9.72 12.60 -6.32
CA ALA A 142 -8.86 13.59 -6.95
C ALA A 142 -8.48 14.69 -5.97
N ALA A 143 -7.23 15.11 -6.06
CA ALA A 143 -6.63 16.14 -5.24
C ALA A 143 -5.66 16.97 -6.08
N GLU A 144 -5.24 18.09 -5.51
CA GLU A 144 -4.24 18.98 -6.09
C GLU A 144 -3.09 19.12 -5.09
N PHE A 145 -1.86 19.31 -5.59
CA PHE A 145 -0.70 19.61 -4.75
C PHE A 145 0.23 20.63 -5.38
N ILE A 146 1.11 21.23 -4.58
CA ILE A 146 2.25 22.04 -5.06
C ILE A 146 3.48 21.14 -5.16
N ASP A 147 4.01 21.02 -6.37
CA ASP A 147 5.18 20.20 -6.67
C ASP A 147 6.47 20.87 -6.18
N CYS A 148 7.29 20.13 -5.44
CA CYS A 148 8.50 20.66 -4.79
C CYS A 148 9.56 21.17 -5.77
N THR A 149 9.63 20.57 -6.97
CA THR A 149 10.62 20.93 -7.98
C THR A 149 10.17 22.13 -8.81
N THR A 150 8.93 22.08 -9.29
CA THR A 150 8.41 23.09 -10.24
C THR A 150 7.69 24.24 -9.56
N GLN A 151 7.31 24.09 -8.29
CA GLN A 151 6.41 24.98 -7.54
C GLN A 151 5.03 25.17 -8.22
N ALA A 152 4.72 24.35 -9.23
CA ALA A 152 3.46 24.39 -9.94
C ALA A 152 2.39 23.56 -9.21
N ARG A 153 1.14 23.99 -9.34
CA ARG A 153 0.00 23.20 -8.89
C ARG A 153 -0.28 22.07 -9.87
N ARG A 154 -0.29 20.83 -9.38
CA ARG A 154 -0.53 19.62 -10.18
C ARG A 154 -1.70 18.83 -9.65
N ASN A 155 -2.33 18.07 -10.53
CA ASN A 155 -3.42 17.17 -10.17
C ASN A 155 -2.86 15.79 -9.84
N ILE A 156 -3.40 15.19 -8.79
CA ILE A 156 -3.20 13.79 -8.45
C ILE A 156 -4.55 13.10 -8.32
N MET A 157 -4.65 11.90 -8.89
CA MET A 157 -5.89 11.15 -8.93
C MET A 157 -5.65 9.71 -8.54
N MET A 158 -6.51 9.16 -7.70
CA MET A 158 -6.50 7.75 -7.35
C MET A 158 -7.77 7.09 -7.89
N LYS A 159 -7.63 5.94 -8.54
CA LYS A 159 -8.73 5.17 -9.14
C LYS A 159 -8.67 3.70 -8.73
N GLY A 160 -9.83 3.07 -8.65
CA GLY A 160 -9.96 1.62 -8.48
C GLY A 160 -10.68 1.23 -7.19
N ASN A 161 -10.50 -0.02 -6.78
CA ASN A 161 -11.17 -0.59 -5.63
C ASN A 161 -10.20 -0.69 -4.46
N TRP A 162 -10.38 0.15 -3.43
CA TRP A 162 -9.53 0.12 -2.24
C TRP A 162 -9.41 -1.28 -1.64
N ARG A 163 -10.41 -2.17 -1.75
CA ARG A 163 -10.38 -3.54 -1.18
C ARG A 163 -9.46 -4.50 -1.94
N GLU A 164 -9.13 -4.21 -3.20
CA GLU A 164 -8.38 -5.09 -4.09
C GLU A 164 -7.12 -4.40 -4.59
N LYS A 165 -7.30 -3.46 -5.52
CA LYS A 165 -6.25 -2.73 -6.19
C LYS A 165 -6.73 -1.32 -6.51
N SER A 166 -5.85 -0.35 -6.28
CA SER A 166 -6.04 1.03 -6.68
C SER A 166 -4.75 1.59 -7.26
N GLU A 167 -4.86 2.54 -8.17
CA GLU A 167 -3.73 3.14 -8.88
C GLU A 167 -3.77 4.65 -8.71
N ILE A 168 -2.59 5.25 -8.62
CA ILE A 168 -2.39 6.67 -8.34
C ILE A 168 -1.73 7.29 -9.58
N TYR A 169 -2.26 8.41 -10.02
CA TYR A 169 -1.96 9.06 -11.28
C TYR A 169 -1.55 10.52 -11.06
N ILE A 170 -0.49 10.96 -11.72
CA ILE A 170 -0.17 12.37 -11.92
C ILE A 170 -0.04 12.59 -13.43
N ASP A 171 -0.75 13.59 -13.96
CA ASP A 171 -0.78 13.90 -15.39
C ASP A 171 -1.03 12.65 -16.27
N ASP A 172 -2.04 11.87 -15.88
CA ASP A 172 -2.47 10.61 -16.51
C ASP A 172 -1.43 9.47 -16.55
N ARG A 173 -0.30 9.63 -15.85
CA ARG A 173 0.71 8.58 -15.69
C ARG A 173 0.59 7.92 -14.33
N ILE A 174 0.66 6.59 -14.29
CA ILE A 174 0.66 5.84 -13.04
C ILE A 174 1.97 6.11 -12.31
N ILE A 175 1.86 6.63 -11.09
CA ILE A 175 2.98 6.92 -10.18
C ILE A 175 2.99 6.02 -8.95
N GLY A 176 1.92 5.27 -8.70
CA GLY A 176 1.85 4.38 -7.58
C GLY A 176 0.67 3.43 -7.65
N ARG A 177 0.74 2.36 -6.84
CA ARG A 177 -0.31 1.35 -6.74
C ARG A 177 -0.49 0.92 -5.30
N VAL A 178 -1.74 0.75 -4.89
CA VAL A 178 -2.10 0.14 -3.61
C VAL A 178 -2.75 -1.20 -3.88
N THR A 179 -2.19 -2.28 -3.35
CA THR A 179 -2.72 -3.64 -3.54
C THR A 179 -2.89 -4.33 -2.19
N LYS A 180 -3.95 -5.14 -2.04
CA LYS A 180 -4.08 -6.03 -0.87
C LYS A 180 -2.93 -7.03 -0.84
N GLU A 181 -2.19 -7.08 0.27
CA GLU A 181 -1.02 -7.97 0.38
C GLU A 181 -1.45 -9.44 0.49
N LYS A 182 -2.31 -9.75 1.48
CA LYS A 182 -2.89 -11.07 1.71
C LYS A 182 -4.36 -10.91 2.09
N PHE A 183 -5.17 -11.95 1.84
CA PHE A 183 -6.61 -11.88 2.12
C PHE A 183 -6.94 -11.54 3.58
N TRP A 184 -6.11 -11.99 4.52
CA TRP A 184 -6.29 -11.78 5.98
C TRP A 184 -5.45 -10.65 6.57
N SER A 185 -4.58 -10.00 5.77
CA SER A 185 -3.68 -8.95 6.26
C SER A 185 -4.38 -7.59 6.30
N SER A 186 -4.18 -6.83 7.37
CA SER A 186 -4.50 -5.40 7.42
C SER A 186 -3.51 -4.56 6.62
N LYS A 187 -2.40 -5.15 6.18
CA LYS A 187 -1.37 -4.47 5.41
C LYS A 187 -1.72 -4.44 3.93
N ARG A 188 -1.30 -3.35 3.29
CA ARG A 188 -1.38 -3.11 1.85
C ARG A 188 0.02 -2.92 1.32
N ARG A 189 0.28 -3.47 0.14
CA ARG A 189 1.47 -3.13 -0.63
C ARG A 189 1.26 -1.77 -1.27
N LEU A 190 2.19 -0.85 -1.06
CA LEU A 190 2.22 0.47 -1.68
C LEU A 190 3.45 0.54 -2.60
N GLU A 191 3.24 0.44 -3.91
CA GLU A 191 4.29 0.65 -4.91
C GLU A 191 4.35 2.15 -5.26
N VAL A 192 5.55 2.71 -5.33
CA VAL A 192 5.80 4.13 -5.65
C VAL A 192 6.85 4.23 -6.75
N ALA A 193 6.59 5.06 -7.75
CA ALA A 193 7.52 5.36 -8.84
C ALA A 193 8.83 5.97 -8.31
N GLY A 194 9.91 5.80 -9.08
CA GLY A 194 11.20 6.41 -8.73
C GLY A 194 11.12 7.93 -8.79
N ASN A 195 11.79 8.60 -7.86
CA ASN A 195 11.74 10.05 -7.63
C ASN A 195 10.33 10.61 -7.33
N VAL A 196 9.40 9.78 -6.87
CA VAL A 196 8.11 10.24 -6.34
C VAL A 196 8.12 10.20 -4.82
N ASP A 197 7.59 11.27 -4.22
CA ASP A 197 7.51 11.47 -2.78
C ASP A 197 6.55 10.48 -2.11
N ILE A 198 7.08 9.64 -1.22
CA ILE A 198 6.29 8.63 -0.50
C ILE A 198 5.28 9.24 0.48
N LEU A 199 5.52 10.45 1.00
CA LEU A 199 4.58 11.18 1.87
C LEU A 199 3.36 11.65 1.09
N LEU A 200 3.55 12.16 -0.14
CA LEU A 200 2.44 12.49 -1.04
C LEU A 200 1.56 11.27 -1.33
N VAL A 201 2.19 10.16 -1.71
CA VAL A 201 1.48 8.94 -2.08
C VAL A 201 0.75 8.35 -0.85
N PHE A 202 1.40 8.35 0.31
CA PHE A 202 0.82 7.86 1.55
C PHE A 202 -0.39 8.70 2.00
N ALA A 203 -0.29 10.03 1.97
CA ALA A 203 -1.40 10.92 2.29
C ALA A 203 -2.60 10.70 1.36
N CYS A 204 -2.35 10.54 0.05
CA CYS A 204 -3.40 10.23 -0.92
C CYS A 204 -4.08 8.89 -0.65
N ALA A 205 -3.31 7.85 -0.35
CA ALA A 205 -3.84 6.52 -0.03
C ALA A 205 -4.73 6.55 1.23
N ILE A 206 -4.34 7.28 2.28
CA ILE A 206 -5.17 7.44 3.48
C ILE A 206 -6.46 8.20 3.16
N CYS A 207 -6.39 9.32 2.43
CA CYS A 207 -7.57 10.07 2.04
C CYS A 207 -8.56 9.21 1.24
N PHE A 208 -8.07 8.44 0.26
CA PHE A 208 -8.91 7.57 -0.54
C PHE A 208 -9.53 6.41 0.26
N LYS A 209 -8.77 5.81 1.19
CA LYS A 209 -9.31 4.81 2.12
C LYS A 209 -10.48 5.35 2.91
N VAL A 210 -10.32 6.54 3.52
CA VAL A 210 -11.37 7.15 4.34
C VAL A 210 -12.61 7.43 3.51
N LEU A 211 -12.45 7.96 2.29
CA LEU A 211 -13.55 8.14 1.36
C LEU A 211 -14.29 6.81 1.05
N CYS A 212 -13.56 5.74 0.79
CA CYS A 212 -14.14 4.44 0.49
C CYS A 212 -14.92 3.87 1.69
N ASP A 213 -14.39 4.02 2.90
CA ASP A 213 -15.02 3.58 4.14
C ASP A 213 -16.32 4.39 4.41
N ASP A 214 -16.28 5.72 4.25
CA ASP A 214 -17.45 6.60 4.43
C ASP A 214 -18.55 6.31 3.41
N THR A 215 -18.17 6.08 2.14
CA THR A 215 -19.12 5.73 1.07
C THR A 215 -19.85 4.42 1.39
N GLN A 216 -19.13 3.40 1.86
CA GLN A 216 -19.72 2.12 2.24
C GLN A 216 -20.63 2.23 3.45
N ALA A 217 -20.23 2.99 4.48
CA ALA A 217 -21.06 3.24 5.65
C ALA A 217 -22.38 3.91 5.28
N ASN A 218 -22.35 4.90 4.37
CA ASN A 218 -23.54 5.57 3.88
C ASN A 218 -24.45 4.64 3.06
N ILE A 219 -23.89 3.78 2.21
CA ILE A 219 -24.69 2.78 1.47
C ILE A 219 -25.38 1.82 2.45
N ALA A 220 -24.64 1.29 3.44
CA ALA A 220 -25.17 0.35 4.43
C ALA A 220 -26.24 0.96 5.34
N ALA A 221 -26.24 2.27 5.57
CA ALA A 221 -27.24 2.96 6.38
C ALA A 221 -28.57 3.20 5.63
N VAL A 222 -28.58 3.09 4.30
CA VAL A 222 -29.74 3.37 3.45
C VAL A 222 -30.34 2.08 2.85
N SER A 223 -29.60 0.96 2.90
CA SER A 223 -30.07 -0.39 2.52
C SER A 223 -30.75 -1.11 3.68
#